data_AF-A0A183BF52-F1
#
_entry.id   AF-A0A183BF52-F1
#
_cell.length_a   1.000
_cell.length_b   1.000
_cell.length_c   1.000
_cell.angle_alpha   90.00
_cell.angle_beta   90.00
_cell.angle_gamma   90.00
#
_symmetry.space_group_name_H-M   'P 1'
#
loop_
_entity.id
_entity.type
_entity.pdbx_description
1 polymer ?
#
loop_
_entity_poly.entity_id
_entity_poly.type
_entity_poly.pdbx_seq_one_letter_code
_entity_poly.pdbx_strand_id
1 'polypeptide(L)'
;MYHSPSLYCSHLDSLLSQEDVTLDDVLADPNVVDECKAENKSLLALYAITQSHYLKQLVEHSVCGPDQTVPVTDQFRRCHVASELLSSGVPRVSFALLRDPDSLDVLYDRLHDRGLTHLSASFVYRIISSLIQCSSDEMHKYFAEKTDLSECILANIDKPSILDLFYNLVQSPTNPEISLQLSDSTLVSDLIGLLSVEQPDETHASVIQCLCGLLASSRASLFPLSDMYMTRRNRLQEKLER
;
A
#
# COMPACT_ATOMS: atom_id res chain seq x y z
N MET A 1 -31.05 -38.65 -8.90
CA MET A 1 -29.71 -38.57 -9.52
C MET A 1 -28.92 -37.59 -8.70
N TYR A 2 -27.94 -38.07 -7.94
CA TYR A 2 -27.03 -37.22 -7.19
C TYR A 2 -26.20 -36.43 -8.21
N HIS A 3 -26.27 -35.09 -8.15
CA HIS A 3 -25.28 -34.27 -8.81
C HIS A 3 -23.94 -34.52 -8.09
N SER A 4 -23.08 -35.33 -8.71
CA SER A 4 -21.67 -35.32 -8.39
C SER A 4 -21.16 -33.89 -8.56
N PRO A 5 -20.55 -33.26 -7.54
CA PRO A 5 -19.81 -32.04 -7.78
C PRO A 5 -18.67 -32.45 -8.70
N SER A 6 -18.69 -31.98 -9.95
CA SER A 6 -17.52 -32.03 -10.79
C SER A 6 -16.41 -31.30 -10.02
N LEU A 7 -15.45 -32.05 -9.47
CA LEU A 7 -14.15 -31.52 -9.09
C LEU A 7 -13.54 -31.02 -10.38
N TYR A 8 -13.83 -29.77 -10.73
CA TYR A 8 -13.13 -29.09 -11.80
C TYR A 8 -11.72 -28.86 -11.28
N CYS A 9 -10.81 -29.75 -11.65
CA CYS A 9 -9.39 -29.55 -11.47
C CYS A 9 -8.97 -28.54 -12.53
N SER A 10 -8.66 -27.32 -12.11
CA SER A 10 -8.24 -26.29 -13.05
C SER A 10 -6.86 -26.65 -13.64
N HIS A 11 -6.49 -25.97 -14.73
CA HIS A 11 -5.12 -26.07 -15.26
C HIS A 11 -4.10 -25.72 -14.17
N LEU A 12 -4.42 -24.70 -13.36
CA LEU A 12 -3.62 -24.31 -12.23
C LEU A 12 -3.51 -25.44 -11.19
N ASP A 13 -4.61 -26.07 -10.77
CA ASP A 13 -4.55 -27.21 -9.84
C ASP A 13 -3.64 -28.34 -10.33
N SER A 14 -3.65 -28.60 -11.63
CA SER A 14 -2.78 -29.60 -12.26
C SER A 14 -1.31 -29.18 -12.28
N LEU A 15 -1.03 -27.90 -12.55
CA LEU A 15 0.31 -27.32 -12.46
C LEU A 15 0.82 -27.44 -11.02
N LEU A 16 0.04 -26.96 -10.04
CA LEU A 16 0.41 -26.97 -8.63
C LEU A 16 0.61 -28.39 -8.06
N SER A 17 0.12 -29.43 -8.73
CA SER A 17 0.34 -30.81 -8.30
C SER A 17 1.72 -31.38 -8.68
N GLN A 18 2.55 -30.63 -9.41
CA GLN A 18 3.89 -31.05 -9.84
C GLN A 18 4.96 -30.70 -8.77
N GLU A 19 6.01 -31.52 -8.67
CA GLU A 19 7.02 -31.40 -7.59
C GLU A 19 7.98 -30.21 -7.73
N ASP A 20 8.19 -29.69 -8.95
CA ASP A 20 9.26 -28.70 -9.26
C ASP A 20 8.74 -27.33 -9.77
N VAL A 21 7.48 -26.97 -9.52
CA VAL A 21 6.94 -25.69 -10.03
C VAL A 21 7.51 -24.52 -9.22
N THR A 22 7.93 -23.48 -9.93
CA THR A 22 8.41 -22.23 -9.35
C THR A 22 7.29 -21.18 -9.24
N LEU A 23 7.54 -20.10 -8.48
CA LEU A 23 6.62 -18.97 -8.45
C LEU A 23 6.47 -18.33 -9.84
N ASP A 24 7.54 -18.25 -10.62
CA ASP A 24 7.49 -17.72 -11.99
C ASP A 24 6.57 -18.55 -12.90
N ASP A 25 6.55 -19.88 -12.74
CA ASP A 25 5.63 -20.76 -13.49
C ASP A 25 4.16 -20.50 -13.10
N VAL A 26 3.91 -20.27 -11.81
CA VAL A 26 2.56 -19.93 -11.30
C VAL A 26 2.12 -18.56 -11.80
N LEU A 27 2.99 -17.55 -11.75
CA LEU A 27 2.75 -16.22 -12.30
C LEU A 27 2.60 -16.24 -13.82
N ALA A 28 3.06 -17.30 -14.48
CA ALA A 28 2.90 -17.48 -15.90
C ALA A 28 1.51 -17.97 -16.31
N ASP A 29 0.75 -18.60 -15.41
CA ASP A 29 -0.61 -19.07 -15.69
C ASP A 29 -1.56 -17.87 -15.93
N PRO A 30 -2.28 -17.84 -17.07
CA PRO A 30 -3.12 -16.70 -17.43
C PRO A 30 -4.33 -16.51 -16.50
N ASN A 31 -4.73 -17.55 -15.75
CA ASN A 31 -5.89 -17.52 -14.87
C ASN A 31 -5.49 -17.35 -13.39
N VAL A 32 -4.20 -17.22 -13.05
CA VAL A 32 -3.73 -17.21 -11.65
C VAL A 32 -4.43 -16.14 -10.80
N VAL A 33 -4.68 -14.96 -11.36
CA VAL A 33 -5.38 -13.87 -10.67
C VAL A 33 -6.84 -14.21 -10.44
N ASP A 34 -7.52 -14.76 -11.44
CA ASP A 34 -8.93 -15.11 -11.36
C ASP A 34 -9.15 -16.30 -10.40
N GLU A 35 -8.26 -17.29 -10.44
CA GLU A 35 -8.22 -18.42 -9.50
C GLU A 35 -7.94 -17.94 -8.07
N CYS A 36 -7.07 -16.95 -7.88
CA CYS A 36 -6.85 -16.32 -6.58
C CYS A 36 -8.13 -15.64 -6.07
N LYS A 37 -8.77 -14.82 -6.91
CA LYS A 37 -10.04 -14.12 -6.59
C LYS A 37 -11.19 -15.10 -6.35
N ALA A 38 -11.18 -16.27 -6.99
CA ALA A 38 -12.10 -17.37 -6.77
C ALA A 38 -11.77 -18.22 -5.52
N GLU A 39 -10.76 -17.81 -4.74
CA GLU A 39 -10.28 -18.50 -3.55
C GLU A 39 -9.88 -19.96 -3.80
N ASN A 40 -9.20 -20.23 -4.93
CA ASN A 40 -8.69 -21.56 -5.25
C ASN A 40 -7.87 -22.13 -4.08
N LYS A 41 -8.34 -23.26 -3.52
CA LYS A 41 -7.76 -23.84 -2.32
C LYS A 41 -6.34 -24.34 -2.54
N SER A 42 -6.02 -24.88 -3.72
CA SER A 42 -4.69 -25.37 -4.05
C SER A 42 -3.69 -24.22 -4.14
N LEU A 43 -4.07 -23.11 -4.79
CA LEU A 43 -3.26 -21.90 -4.87
C LEU A 43 -3.01 -21.29 -3.48
N LEU A 44 -4.06 -21.20 -2.67
CA LEU A 44 -3.97 -20.63 -1.32
C LEU A 44 -3.34 -21.57 -0.28
N ALA A 45 -3.30 -22.90 -0.51
CA ALA A 45 -2.80 -23.88 0.45
C ALA A 45 -1.45 -24.51 0.08
N LEU A 46 -1.23 -24.85 -1.20
CA LEU A 46 -0.08 -25.65 -1.65
C LEU A 46 1.09 -24.77 -2.13
N TYR A 47 0.79 -23.67 -2.83
CA TYR A 47 1.79 -22.69 -3.27
C TYR A 47 1.92 -21.49 -2.37
N ALA A 48 1.01 -21.41 -1.40
CA ALA A 48 0.93 -20.40 -0.37
C ALA A 48 1.66 -19.12 -0.74
N ILE A 49 1.03 -18.33 -1.63
CA ILE A 49 1.26 -16.88 -1.69
C ILE A 49 1.06 -16.21 -0.32
N THR A 50 0.72 -16.97 0.72
CA THR A 50 0.62 -16.60 2.14
C THR A 50 1.80 -17.09 3.00
N GLN A 51 2.71 -17.91 2.46
CA GLN A 51 3.96 -18.28 3.13
C GLN A 51 4.97 -17.14 2.95
N SER A 52 5.71 -16.83 4.01
CA SER A 52 6.62 -15.68 4.06
C SER A 52 7.60 -15.63 2.89
N HIS A 53 8.19 -16.76 2.47
CA HIS A 53 9.15 -16.74 1.35
C HIS A 53 8.50 -16.44 -0.01
N TYR A 54 7.28 -16.88 -0.25
CA TYR A 54 6.55 -16.56 -1.49
C TYR A 54 5.94 -15.17 -1.45
N LEU A 55 5.46 -14.70 -0.29
CA LEU A 55 5.04 -13.31 -0.10
C LEU A 55 6.18 -12.36 -0.43
N LYS A 56 7.37 -12.64 0.10
CA LYS A 56 8.56 -11.83 -0.15
C LYS A 56 8.92 -11.83 -1.63
N GLN A 57 8.97 -12.99 -2.29
CA GLN A 57 9.23 -13.06 -3.73
C GLN A 57 8.16 -12.35 -4.57
N LEU A 58 6.88 -12.45 -4.21
CA LEU A 58 5.80 -11.72 -4.87
C LEU A 58 5.99 -10.21 -4.73
N VAL A 59 6.31 -9.75 -3.52
CA VAL A 59 6.62 -8.34 -3.26
C VAL A 59 7.80 -7.92 -4.11
N GLU A 60 8.92 -8.65 -4.06
CA GLU A 60 10.12 -8.39 -4.85
C GLU A 60 9.77 -8.31 -6.33
N HIS A 61 9.09 -9.31 -6.88
CA HIS A 61 8.64 -9.31 -8.27
C HIS A 61 7.81 -8.07 -8.59
N SER A 62 6.83 -7.72 -7.76
CA SER A 62 5.92 -6.59 -7.97
C SER A 62 6.64 -5.22 -8.06
N VAL A 63 7.83 -5.11 -7.48
CA VAL A 63 8.59 -3.86 -7.37
C VAL A 63 10.00 -3.94 -7.97
N CYS A 64 10.36 -5.06 -8.61
CA CYS A 64 11.65 -5.25 -9.26
C CYS A 64 11.92 -4.08 -10.22
N GLY A 65 13.08 -3.44 -10.05
CA GLY A 65 13.62 -2.51 -11.04
C GLY A 65 13.92 -3.24 -12.38
N PRO A 66 14.16 -2.50 -13.47
CA PRO A 66 14.35 -3.09 -14.79
C PRO A 66 15.50 -4.09 -14.80
N ASP A 67 15.23 -5.33 -15.22
CA ASP A 67 16.22 -6.39 -15.37
C ASP A 67 16.59 -6.50 -16.85
N GLN A 68 17.83 -6.16 -17.19
CA GLN A 68 18.31 -6.16 -18.57
C GLN A 68 18.44 -7.56 -19.18
N THR A 69 18.36 -8.61 -18.34
CA THR A 69 18.47 -10.01 -18.78
C THR A 69 17.12 -10.63 -19.17
N VAL A 70 16.01 -9.96 -18.84
CA VAL A 70 14.65 -10.43 -19.11
C VAL A 70 13.97 -9.51 -20.14
N PRO A 71 13.19 -10.04 -21.10
CA PRO A 71 12.40 -9.20 -21.98
C PRO A 71 11.49 -8.26 -21.18
N VAL A 72 11.51 -6.98 -21.54
CA VAL A 72 10.73 -5.93 -20.85
C VAL A 72 9.25 -6.31 -20.75
N THR A 73 8.68 -6.91 -21.80
CA THR A 73 7.28 -7.38 -21.79
C THR A 73 7.00 -8.41 -20.71
N ASP A 74 7.92 -9.35 -20.50
CA ASP A 74 7.75 -10.43 -19.52
C ASP A 74 7.94 -9.92 -18.10
N GLN A 75 8.91 -9.01 -17.92
CA GLN A 75 9.11 -8.31 -16.66
C GLN A 75 7.87 -7.53 -16.26
N PHE A 76 7.30 -6.73 -17.18
CA PHE A 76 6.10 -5.94 -16.90
C PHE A 76 4.89 -6.82 -16.59
N ARG A 77 4.71 -7.92 -17.32
CA ARG A 77 3.65 -8.90 -17.07
C ARG A 77 3.78 -9.47 -15.65
N ARG A 78 4.98 -9.92 -15.27
CA ARG A 78 5.24 -10.44 -13.93
C ARG A 78 5.01 -9.37 -12.85
N CYS A 79 5.52 -8.16 -13.11
CA CYS A 79 5.16 -6.87 -12.53
C CYS A 79 3.72 -6.81 -12.05
N HIS A 80 2.88 -6.81 -13.07
CA HIS A 80 1.46 -6.60 -12.99
C HIS A 80 0.74 -7.76 -12.28
N VAL A 81 1.05 -9.02 -12.61
CA VAL A 81 0.40 -10.19 -12.02
C VAL A 81 0.73 -10.30 -10.53
N ALA A 82 2.00 -10.13 -10.14
CA ALA A 82 2.39 -10.18 -8.74
C ALA A 82 1.68 -9.10 -7.91
N SER A 83 1.65 -7.87 -8.41
CA SER A 83 0.92 -6.80 -7.72
C SER A 83 -0.60 -7.00 -7.73
N GLU A 84 -1.19 -7.60 -8.77
CA GLU A 84 -2.62 -7.97 -8.81
C GLU A 84 -2.97 -9.01 -7.73
N LEU A 85 -2.10 -10.00 -7.51
CA LEU A 85 -2.30 -11.04 -6.50
C LEU A 85 -2.25 -10.44 -5.08
N LEU A 86 -1.22 -9.62 -4.81
CA LEU A 86 -1.04 -8.96 -3.51
C LEU A 86 -2.15 -7.94 -3.22
N SER A 87 -2.74 -7.33 -4.26
CA SER A 87 -3.88 -6.42 -4.15
C SER A 87 -5.21 -7.03 -4.60
N SER A 88 -5.35 -8.35 -4.54
CA SER A 88 -6.51 -9.07 -5.11
C SER A 88 -7.83 -8.82 -4.37
N GLY A 89 -7.77 -8.26 -3.16
CA GLY A 89 -8.92 -8.10 -2.27
C GLY A 89 -9.32 -9.38 -1.54
N VAL A 90 -8.57 -10.48 -1.70
CA VAL A 90 -8.79 -11.73 -0.98
C VAL A 90 -8.23 -11.59 0.45
N PRO A 91 -9.07 -11.62 1.50
CA PRO A 91 -8.61 -11.33 2.87
C PRO A 91 -7.47 -12.24 3.34
N ARG A 92 -7.49 -13.50 2.90
CA ARG A 92 -6.43 -14.47 3.26
C ARG A 92 -5.04 -14.04 2.77
N VAL A 93 -4.94 -13.42 1.61
CA VAL A 93 -3.68 -12.92 1.05
C VAL A 93 -3.27 -11.65 1.79
N SER A 94 -4.18 -10.69 1.95
CA SER A 94 -3.93 -9.43 2.63
C SER A 94 -3.51 -9.63 4.10
N PHE A 95 -4.20 -10.50 4.85
CA PHE A 95 -3.82 -10.82 6.23
C PHE A 95 -2.50 -11.58 6.34
N ALA A 96 -2.14 -12.38 5.33
CA ALA A 96 -0.84 -13.03 5.34
C ALA A 96 0.28 -12.00 5.15
N LEU A 97 0.13 -11.07 4.20
CA LEU A 97 1.09 -9.99 3.97
C LEU A 97 1.18 -9.02 5.17
N LEU A 98 0.05 -8.63 5.77
CA LEU A 98 0.01 -7.77 6.96
C LEU A 98 0.76 -8.36 8.17
N ARG A 99 0.84 -9.69 8.25
CA ARG A 99 1.48 -10.42 9.36
C ARG A 99 2.93 -10.82 9.06
N ASP A 100 3.45 -10.43 7.90
CA ASP A 100 4.80 -10.78 7.45
C ASP A 100 5.66 -9.50 7.34
N PRO A 101 6.27 -9.05 8.45
CA PRO A 101 7.00 -7.78 8.48
C PRO A 101 8.17 -7.75 7.50
N ASP A 102 8.83 -8.89 7.25
CA ASP A 102 9.92 -8.99 6.29
C ASP A 102 9.47 -8.60 4.86
N SER A 103 8.28 -9.03 4.45
CA SER A 103 7.72 -8.68 3.14
C SER A 103 7.24 -7.23 3.08
N LEU A 104 6.66 -6.72 4.18
CA LEU A 104 6.29 -5.30 4.26
C LEU A 104 7.53 -4.40 4.20
N ASP A 105 8.63 -4.80 4.83
CA ASP A 105 9.90 -4.09 4.79
C ASP A 105 10.46 -4.04 3.38
N VAL A 106 10.37 -5.12 2.58
CA VAL A 106 10.74 -5.04 1.16
C VAL A 106 9.90 -4.01 0.40
N LEU A 107 8.58 -3.91 0.64
CA LEU A 107 7.75 -2.86 0.02
C LEU A 107 8.18 -1.46 0.47
N TYR A 108 8.42 -1.30 1.77
CA TYR A 108 8.80 -0.02 2.37
C TYR A 108 10.16 0.47 1.87
N ASP A 109 11.14 -0.43 1.77
CA ASP A 109 12.49 -0.14 1.28
C ASP A 109 12.47 0.43 -0.14
N ARG A 110 11.48 0.07 -0.97
CA ARG A 110 11.33 0.66 -2.32
C ARG A 110 10.97 2.13 -2.29
N LEU A 111 10.36 2.64 -1.22
CA LEU A 111 10.06 4.06 -1.07
C LEU A 111 11.33 4.91 -0.88
N HIS A 112 12.42 4.30 -0.41
CA HIS A 112 13.73 4.96 -0.28
C HIS A 112 14.48 5.07 -1.62
N ASP A 113 14.13 4.24 -2.61
CA ASP A 113 14.80 4.22 -3.90
C ASP A 113 14.49 5.49 -4.69
N ARG A 114 15.47 6.39 -4.83
CA ARG A 114 15.33 7.59 -5.69
C ARG A 114 15.20 7.25 -7.17
N GLY A 115 15.59 6.03 -7.57
CA GLY A 115 15.39 5.47 -8.90
C GLY A 115 14.05 4.75 -9.07
N LEU A 116 13.14 4.83 -8.09
CA LEU A 116 11.80 4.27 -8.21
C LEU A 116 11.13 4.80 -9.48
N THR A 117 10.59 3.93 -10.31
CA THR A 117 9.89 4.36 -11.53
C THR A 117 8.44 4.75 -11.20
N HIS A 118 7.79 5.57 -12.04
CA HIS A 118 6.35 5.86 -11.88
C HIS A 118 5.50 4.59 -11.84
N LEU A 119 5.86 3.57 -12.64
CA LEU A 119 5.14 2.30 -12.66
C LEU A 119 5.34 1.52 -11.36
N SER A 120 6.57 1.35 -10.90
CA SER A 120 6.86 0.65 -9.63
C SER A 120 6.19 1.36 -8.45
N ALA A 121 6.20 2.70 -8.42
CA ALA A 121 5.49 3.49 -7.41
C ALA A 121 3.97 3.21 -7.44
N SER A 122 3.38 3.06 -8.62
CA SER A 122 1.96 2.71 -8.75
C SER A 122 1.64 1.31 -8.21
N PHE A 123 2.53 0.34 -8.39
CA PHE A 123 2.38 -0.99 -7.82
C PHE A 123 2.54 -1.00 -6.30
N VAL A 124 3.55 -0.30 -5.77
CA VAL A 124 3.75 -0.13 -4.32
C VAL A 124 2.50 0.49 -3.69
N TYR A 125 2.03 1.62 -4.24
CA TYR A 125 0.82 2.28 -3.76
C TYR A 125 -0.41 1.37 -3.85
N ARG A 126 -0.59 0.64 -4.95
CA ARG A 126 -1.71 -0.28 -5.12
C ARG A 126 -1.73 -1.36 -4.04
N ILE A 127 -0.59 -1.96 -3.73
CA ILE A 127 -0.49 -2.98 -2.69
C ILE A 127 -0.81 -2.37 -1.31
N ILE A 128 -0.13 -1.27 -0.96
CA ILE A 128 -0.35 -0.60 0.33
C ILE A 128 -1.80 -0.14 0.50
N SER A 129 -2.40 0.46 -0.53
CA SER A 129 -3.79 0.91 -0.50
C SER A 129 -4.77 -0.24 -0.29
N SER A 130 -4.52 -1.40 -0.91
CA SER A 130 -5.31 -2.62 -0.69
C SER A 130 -5.18 -3.14 0.75
N LEU A 131 -3.98 -3.08 1.34
CA LEU A 131 -3.76 -3.45 2.75
C LEU A 131 -4.43 -2.48 3.72
N ILE A 132 -4.40 -1.17 3.44
CA ILE A 132 -5.13 -0.16 4.23
C ILE A 132 -6.64 -0.42 4.19
N GLN A 133 -7.18 -0.80 3.02
CA GLN A 133 -8.59 -1.18 2.88
C GLN A 133 -8.94 -2.46 3.64
N CYS A 134 -8.01 -3.42 3.71
CA CYS A 134 -8.18 -4.66 4.46
C CYS A 134 -8.11 -4.42 5.98
N SER A 135 -7.10 -3.68 6.43
CA SER A 135 -6.87 -3.36 7.84
C SER A 135 -6.07 -2.06 7.96
N SER A 136 -6.79 -0.95 8.07
CA SER A 136 -6.19 0.36 8.31
C SER A 136 -5.34 0.36 9.59
N ASP A 137 -5.84 -0.25 10.67
CA ASP A 137 -5.18 -0.17 11.98
C ASP A 137 -3.83 -0.89 12.01
N GLU A 138 -3.71 -2.04 11.34
CA GLU A 138 -2.44 -2.77 11.25
C GLU A 138 -1.44 -2.04 10.35
N MET A 139 -1.87 -1.53 9.19
CA MET A 139 -0.97 -0.75 8.31
C MET A 139 -0.50 0.55 8.97
N HIS A 140 -1.39 1.25 9.67
CA HIS A 140 -0.99 2.47 10.36
C HIS A 140 -0.07 2.17 11.56
N LYS A 141 -0.25 1.05 12.27
CA LYS A 141 0.75 0.64 13.27
C LYS A 141 2.12 0.40 12.64
N TYR A 142 2.14 -0.32 11.51
CA TYR A 142 3.38 -0.58 10.78
C TYR A 142 4.09 0.72 10.38
N PHE A 143 3.37 1.68 9.79
CA PHE A 143 3.95 2.97 9.39
C PHE A 143 4.35 3.87 10.56
N ALA A 144 3.66 3.81 11.71
CA ALA A 144 4.02 4.58 12.90
C ALA A 144 5.37 4.17 13.49
N GLU A 145 5.84 2.94 13.21
CA GLU A 145 7.17 2.47 13.60
C GLU A 145 8.29 2.98 12.67
N LYS A 146 7.94 3.55 11.50
CA LYS A 146 8.90 4.00 10.48
C LYS A 146 9.20 5.48 10.60
N THR A 147 10.25 5.84 11.33
CA THR A 147 10.60 7.24 11.62
C THR A 147 11.06 8.07 10.41
N ASP A 148 11.49 7.41 9.33
CA ASP A 148 12.04 7.97 8.10
C ASP A 148 11.00 8.13 6.97
N LEU A 149 9.71 7.93 7.26
CA LEU A 149 8.65 8.01 6.27
C LEU A 149 8.58 9.37 5.54
N SER A 150 8.89 10.47 6.24
CA SER A 150 8.97 11.81 5.63
C SER A 150 10.06 11.88 4.55
N GLU A 151 11.22 11.28 4.81
CA GLU A 151 12.35 11.24 3.87
C GLU A 151 12.00 10.41 2.62
N CYS A 152 11.31 9.28 2.81
CA CYS A 152 10.79 8.45 1.72
C CYS A 152 9.86 9.22 0.78
N ILE A 153 8.93 9.99 1.37
CA ILE A 153 7.95 10.77 0.61
C ILE A 153 8.65 11.89 -0.15
N LEU A 154 9.57 12.61 0.49
CA LEU A 154 10.37 13.66 -0.15
C LEU A 154 11.22 13.13 -1.30
N ALA A 155 11.84 11.95 -1.13
CA ALA A 155 12.70 11.33 -2.14
C ALA A 155 11.98 11.04 -3.46
N ASN A 156 10.65 10.89 -3.42
CA ASN A 156 9.83 10.43 -4.53
C ASN A 156 8.55 11.28 -4.73
N ILE A 157 8.57 12.54 -4.28
CA ILE A 157 7.40 13.44 -4.25
C ILE A 157 6.88 13.82 -5.65
N ASP A 158 7.71 13.67 -6.68
CA ASP A 158 7.39 13.88 -8.08
C ASP A 158 6.46 12.79 -8.66
N LYS A 159 6.21 11.71 -7.91
CA LYS A 159 5.40 10.57 -8.37
C LYS A 159 3.98 10.66 -7.81
N PRO A 160 2.94 10.72 -8.67
CA PRO A 160 1.55 10.83 -8.21
C PRO A 160 1.14 9.75 -7.20
N SER A 161 1.55 8.50 -7.40
CA SER A 161 1.24 7.40 -6.47
C SER A 161 1.84 7.57 -5.07
N ILE A 162 2.94 8.30 -4.94
CA ILE A 162 3.55 8.62 -3.64
C ILE A 162 2.78 9.76 -2.96
N LEU A 163 2.30 10.73 -3.73
CA LEU A 163 1.37 11.74 -3.20
C LEU A 163 0.08 11.09 -2.71
N ASP A 164 -0.50 10.16 -3.48
CA ASP A 164 -1.71 9.44 -3.09
C ASP A 164 -1.48 8.60 -1.82
N LEU A 165 -0.31 7.98 -1.68
CA LEU A 165 0.09 7.29 -0.44
C LEU A 165 0.12 8.26 0.73
N PHE A 166 0.83 9.38 0.57
CA PHE A 166 0.92 10.43 1.58
C PHE A 166 -0.46 10.92 2.02
N TYR A 167 -1.37 11.17 1.08
CA TYR A 167 -2.73 11.59 1.38
C TYR A 167 -3.51 10.56 2.18
N ASN A 168 -3.46 9.30 1.77
CA ASN A 168 -4.14 8.21 2.49
C ASN A 168 -3.65 8.10 3.94
N LEU A 169 -2.35 8.30 4.17
CA LEU A 169 -1.75 8.25 5.51
C LEU A 169 -2.09 9.48 6.36
N VAL A 170 -2.02 10.69 5.79
CA VAL A 170 -2.26 11.95 6.51
C VAL A 170 -3.74 12.18 6.83
N GLN A 171 -4.66 11.71 5.98
CA GLN A 171 -6.11 11.88 6.13
C GLN A 171 -6.77 10.77 6.95
N SER A 172 -6.00 9.79 7.42
CA SER A 172 -6.55 8.67 8.17
C SER A 172 -7.19 9.13 9.48
N PRO A 173 -8.50 8.91 9.69
CA PRO A 173 -9.20 9.33 10.91
C PRO A 173 -8.89 8.42 12.11
N THR A 174 -8.31 7.23 11.86
CA THR A 174 -8.11 6.16 12.83
C THR A 174 -6.77 6.22 13.53
N ASN A 175 -5.77 6.91 12.97
CA ASN A 175 -4.45 6.98 13.56
C ASN A 175 -3.82 8.40 13.50
N PRO A 176 -3.97 9.20 14.57
CA PRO A 176 -3.40 10.54 14.60
C PRO A 176 -1.86 10.53 14.70
N GLU A 177 -1.22 9.43 15.08
CA GLU A 177 0.24 9.38 15.30
C GLU A 177 1.01 9.57 13.98
N ILE A 178 0.59 8.90 12.91
CA ILE A 178 1.19 9.09 11.57
C ILE A 178 0.94 10.50 11.07
N SER A 179 -0.27 11.02 11.25
CA SER A 179 -0.60 12.38 10.85
C SER A 179 0.28 13.39 11.58
N LEU A 180 0.52 13.20 12.88
CA LEU A 180 1.43 14.02 13.69
C LEU A 180 2.89 13.87 13.24
N GLN A 181 3.34 12.65 12.95
CA GLN A 181 4.70 12.38 12.45
C GLN A 181 4.94 13.05 11.09
N LEU A 182 4.00 12.91 10.16
CA LEU A 182 4.07 13.55 8.83
C LEU A 182 3.79 15.05 8.88
N SER A 183 3.17 15.56 9.94
CA SER A 183 2.96 16.98 10.16
C SER A 183 4.06 17.63 11.00
N ASP A 184 5.17 16.92 11.27
CA ASP A 184 6.31 17.52 11.97
C ASP A 184 6.89 18.68 11.15
N SER A 185 7.40 19.67 11.88
CA SER A 185 8.05 20.88 11.40
C SER A 185 9.17 20.62 10.39
N THR A 186 9.82 19.45 10.46
CA THR A 186 10.88 19.03 9.55
C THR A 186 10.36 18.82 8.12
N LEU A 187 9.31 18.01 7.93
CA LEU A 187 8.75 17.75 6.59
C LEU A 187 8.25 19.05 5.95
N VAL A 188 7.56 19.91 6.71
CA VAL A 188 7.08 21.20 6.19
C VAL A 188 8.24 22.10 5.76
N SER A 189 9.31 22.16 6.55
CA SER A 189 10.51 22.93 6.20
C SER A 189 11.18 22.40 4.93
N ASP A 190 11.32 21.08 4.82
CA ASP A 190 11.95 20.45 3.66
C ASP A 190 11.11 20.63 2.38
N LEU A 191 9.79 20.51 2.49
CA LEU A 191 8.85 20.83 1.40
C LEU A 191 9.01 22.28 0.93
N ILE A 192 9.10 23.25 1.85
CA ILE A 192 9.32 24.65 1.48
C ILE A 192 10.68 24.83 0.77
N GLY A 193 11.72 24.10 1.20
CA GLY A 193 13.03 24.10 0.53
C GLY A 193 12.99 23.61 -0.91
N LEU A 194 12.05 22.71 -1.24
CA LEU A 194 11.83 22.22 -2.60
C LEU A 194 11.09 23.23 -3.51
N LEU A 195 10.59 24.35 -3.00
CA LEU A 195 10.02 25.45 -3.81
C LEU A 195 11.10 26.40 -4.36
N SER A 196 12.34 25.93 -4.49
CA SER A 196 13.43 26.71 -5.08
C SER A 196 13.30 26.78 -6.61
N VAL A 197 13.86 27.85 -7.20
CA VAL A 197 13.79 28.14 -8.65
C VAL A 197 14.46 27.06 -9.51
N GLU A 198 15.32 26.24 -8.91
CA GLU A 198 16.08 25.18 -9.58
C GLU A 198 15.28 23.89 -9.80
N GLN A 199 14.14 23.74 -9.13
CA GLN A 199 13.29 22.55 -9.22
C GLN A 199 12.31 22.65 -10.40
N PRO A 200 11.92 21.51 -11.01
CA PRO A 200 10.96 21.50 -12.09
C PRO A 200 9.54 21.82 -11.60
N ASP A 201 8.70 22.31 -12.51
CA ASP A 201 7.31 22.72 -12.23
C ASP A 201 6.48 21.57 -11.63
N GLU A 202 6.74 20.32 -12.06
CA GLU A 202 6.09 19.14 -11.51
C GLU A 202 6.38 18.96 -10.03
N THR A 203 7.64 19.16 -9.61
CA THR A 203 8.03 19.10 -8.19
C THR A 203 7.33 20.20 -7.40
N HIS A 204 7.25 21.43 -7.95
CA HIS A 204 6.53 22.51 -7.28
C HIS A 204 5.05 22.19 -7.11
N ALA A 205 4.39 21.66 -8.15
CA ALA A 205 3.00 21.26 -8.09
C ALA A 205 2.76 20.20 -7.00
N SER A 206 3.60 19.16 -6.97
CA SER A 206 3.56 18.11 -5.95
C SER A 206 3.75 18.66 -4.54
N VAL A 207 4.72 19.54 -4.34
CA VAL A 207 5.01 20.17 -3.03
C VAL A 207 3.84 21.03 -2.57
N ILE A 208 3.30 21.90 -3.43
CA ILE A 208 2.14 22.75 -3.12
C ILE A 208 0.95 21.87 -2.75
N GLN A 209 0.73 20.80 -3.50
CA GLN A 209 -0.32 19.83 -3.24
C GLN A 209 -0.13 19.20 -1.85
N CYS A 210 1.05 18.67 -1.51
CA CYS A 210 1.38 18.13 -0.18
C CYS A 210 1.09 19.14 0.95
N LEU A 211 1.57 20.38 0.82
CA LEU A 211 1.37 21.43 1.82
C LEU A 211 -0.13 21.75 2.04
N CYS A 212 -0.91 21.84 0.96
CA CYS A 212 -2.36 21.99 1.06
C CYS A 212 -3.01 20.79 1.76
N GLY A 213 -2.50 19.58 1.54
CA GLY A 213 -2.92 18.36 2.21
C GLY A 213 -2.73 18.38 3.71
N LEU A 214 -1.53 18.76 4.17
CA LEU A 214 -1.21 18.91 5.59
C LEU A 214 -2.10 19.96 6.25
N LEU A 215 -2.30 21.10 5.58
CA LEU A 215 -3.19 22.17 6.07
C LEU A 215 -4.64 21.70 6.19
N ALA A 216 -5.14 20.95 5.21
CA ALA A 216 -6.49 20.40 5.24
C ALA A 216 -6.67 19.40 6.39
N SER A 217 -5.72 18.49 6.58
CA SER A 217 -5.75 17.51 7.67
C SER A 217 -5.65 18.16 9.05
N SER A 218 -4.76 19.15 9.20
CA SER A 218 -4.63 19.94 10.44
C SER A 218 -5.93 20.66 10.81
N ARG A 219 -6.68 21.17 9.83
CA ARG A 219 -8.00 21.77 10.06
C ARG A 219 -9.01 20.71 10.49
N ALA A 220 -9.04 19.58 9.78
CA ALA A 220 -9.95 18.48 10.08
C ALA A 220 -9.76 17.93 11.50
N SER A 221 -8.53 17.91 12.04
CA SER A 221 -8.26 17.50 13.43
C SER A 221 -8.63 18.56 14.48
N LEU A 222 -8.62 19.85 14.13
CA LEU A 222 -9.07 20.95 14.99
C LEU A 222 -10.60 21.02 15.14
N PHE A 223 -11.36 20.65 14.10
CA PHE A 223 -12.83 20.69 14.13
C PHE A 223 -13.50 19.78 15.18
N PRO A 224 -13.10 18.52 15.42
CA PRO A 224 -13.69 17.67 16.47
C PRO A 224 -13.54 18.27 17.87
N LEU A 225 -12.47 19.02 18.13
CA LEU A 225 -12.30 19.74 19.39
C LEU A 225 -13.31 20.87 19.52
N SER A 226 -13.54 21.65 18.45
CA SER A 226 -14.49 22.78 18.46
C SER A 226 -15.93 22.36 18.75
N ASP A 227 -16.39 21.24 18.17
CA ASP A 227 -17.74 20.69 18.45
C ASP A 227 -17.86 20.13 19.87
N MET A 228 -16.78 19.53 20.40
CA MET A 228 -16.77 19.05 21.77
C MET A 228 -16.80 20.21 22.79
N TYR A 229 -16.10 21.32 22.52
CA TYR A 229 -16.17 22.53 23.35
C TYR A 229 -17.54 23.21 23.26
N MET A 230 -18.16 23.26 22.09
CA MET A 230 -19.52 23.81 21.91
C MET A 230 -20.58 22.94 22.60
N THR A 231 -20.49 21.62 22.48
CA THR A 231 -21.42 20.68 23.14
C THR A 231 -21.28 20.73 24.66
N ARG A 232 -20.04 20.86 25.18
CA ARG A 232 -19.79 20.99 26.63
C ARG A 232 -20.25 22.34 27.18
N ARG A 233 -20.10 23.43 26.41
CA ARG A 233 -20.59 24.77 26.76
C ARG A 233 -22.13 24.81 26.82
N ASN A 234 -22.80 24.20 25.85
CA ASN A 234 -24.28 24.10 25.83
C ASN A 234 -24.81 23.31 27.05
N ARG A 235 -24.19 22.19 27.41
CA ARG A 235 -24.58 21.40 28.60
C ARG A 235 -24.34 22.13 29.94
N LEU A 236 -23.36 23.02 30.00
CA LEU A 236 -23.10 23.84 31.19
C LEU A 236 -24.10 25.00 31.28
N GLN A 237 -24.46 25.63 30.15
CA GLN A 237 -25.51 26.66 30.11
C GLN A 237 -26.88 26.07 30.50
N GLU A 238 -27.26 24.91 29.98
CA GLU A 238 -28.49 24.21 30.37
C GLU A 238 -28.56 23.83 31.86
N LYS A 239 -27.40 23.65 32.52
CA LYS A 239 -27.32 23.37 33.97
C LYS A 239 -27.33 24.63 34.84
N LEU A 240 -26.99 25.79 34.27
CA LEU A 240 -27.05 27.09 34.96
C LEU A 240 -28.42 27.75 34.85
N GLU A 241 -29.24 27.33 33.88
CA GLU A 241 -30.61 27.80 33.66
C GLU A 241 -31.69 26.95 34.37
N ARG A 242 -31.30 26.00 35.22
CA ARG A 242 -32.17 25.21 36.11
C ARG A 242 -31.86 25.50 37.57
#